data_AF-A0AAU4MM54-F1
#
_entry.id   AF-A0AAU4MM54-F1
#
_cell.length_a   1.000
_cell.length_b   1.000
_cell.length_c   1.000
_cell.angle_alpha   90.00
_cell.angle_beta   90.00
_cell.angle_gamma   90.00
#
_symmetry.space_group_name_H-M   'P 1'
#
loop_
_entity.id
_entity.type
_entity.pdbx_description
1 polymer ?
#
loop_
_entity_poly.entity_id
_entity_poly.type
_entity_poly.pdbx_seq_one_letter_code
_entity_poly.pdbx_strand_id
1 'polypeptide(L)' 'MRQWLQNLSDTLVDRFVPKAEAAAATNCWTDTICGYTGASPVCGSSGHRYTQTITTCSDGTVTYGAFRCGC' A
#
# COMPACT_ATOMS: atom_id res chain seq x y z
N MET A 1 -6.13 -23.35 -4.31
CA MET A 1 -5.88 -21.98 -4.82
C MET A 1 -4.48 -21.87 -5.42
N ARG A 2 -4.18 -22.48 -6.59
CA ARG A 2 -2.82 -22.45 -7.18
C ARG A 2 -2.73 -22.56 -8.72
N GLN A 3 -3.85 -22.65 -9.45
CA GLN A 3 -3.79 -22.82 -10.91
C GLN A 3 -3.65 -21.51 -11.70
N TRP A 4 -4.05 -20.36 -11.14
CA TRP A 4 -3.96 -19.07 -11.83
C TRP A 4 -2.54 -18.47 -11.86
N LEU A 5 -1.64 -18.94 -10.99
CA LEU A 5 -0.23 -18.53 -10.94
C LEU A 5 0.60 -19.17 -12.06
N GLN A 6 0.18 -20.30 -12.62
CA GLN A 6 0.94 -21.04 -13.64
C GLN A 6 0.99 -20.34 -15.00
N ASN A 7 0.17 -19.32 -15.22
CA ASN A 7 0.07 -18.60 -16.49
C ASN A 7 0.69 -17.18 -16.45
N LEU A 8 1.30 -16.80 -15.32
CA LEU A 8 2.11 -15.59 -15.23
C LEU A 8 3.54 -15.95 -15.65
N SER A 9 4.12 -15.16 -16.55
CA SER A 9 5.51 -15.32 -17.00
C SER A 9 6.44 -15.49 -15.81
N ASP A 10 7.44 -16.36 -15.89
CA ASP A 10 8.43 -16.66 -14.84
C ASP A 10 8.99 -15.39 -14.15
N THR A 11 9.15 -14.32 -14.93
CA THR A 11 9.63 -13.00 -14.47
C THR A 11 8.65 -12.22 -13.60
N LEU A 12 7.34 -12.40 -13.79
CA LEU A 12 6.29 -11.83 -12.94
C LEU A 12 6.18 -12.65 -11.65
N VAL A 13 6.28 -13.98 -11.74
CA VAL A 13 6.29 -14.85 -10.57
C VAL A 13 7.46 -14.50 -9.65
N ASP A 14 8.67 -14.34 -10.18
CA ASP A 14 9.86 -13.96 -9.40
C ASP A 14 9.75 -12.55 -8.76
N ARG A 15 8.98 -11.63 -9.36
CA ARG A 15 8.72 -10.31 -8.76
C ARG A 15 7.59 -10.30 -7.74
N PHE A 16 6.57 -11.13 -7.95
CA PHE A 16 5.39 -11.15 -7.08
C PHE A 16 5.54 -12.11 -5.91
N VAL A 17 6.25 -13.22 -6.08
CA VAL A 17 6.45 -14.22 -5.01
C VAL A 17 7.20 -13.62 -3.82
N PRO A 18 8.34 -12.91 -3.94
CA PRO A 18 9.02 -12.32 -2.79
C PRO A 18 8.19 -11.25 -2.09
N LYS A 19 7.41 -10.46 -2.85
CA LYS A 19 6.50 -9.45 -2.28
C LYS A 19 5.29 -10.10 -1.58
N ALA A 20 4.77 -11.18 -2.15
CA ALA A 20 3.68 -11.97 -1.59
C ALA A 20 4.13 -12.80 -0.38
N GLU A 21 5.35 -13.33 -0.39
CA GLU A 21 5.96 -14.07 0.71
C GLU A 21 6.35 -13.14 1.86
N ALA A 22 6.88 -11.94 1.58
CA ALA A 22 7.10 -10.92 2.62
C ALA A 22 5.77 -10.44 3.24
N ALA A 23 4.73 -10.29 2.42
CA ALA A 23 3.37 -10.00 2.90
C ALA A 23 2.75 -11.18 3.66
N ALA A 24 3.04 -12.42 3.26
CA ALA A 24 2.55 -13.63 3.93
C ALA A 24 3.31 -13.94 5.22
N ALA A 25 4.60 -13.62 5.29
CA ALA A 25 5.44 -13.76 6.49
C ALA A 25 5.00 -12.80 7.61
N THR A 26 4.40 -11.66 7.23
CA THR A 26 3.92 -10.65 8.19
C THR A 26 2.38 -10.56 8.23
N ASN A 27 1.68 -11.33 7.39
CA ASN A 27 0.23 -11.24 7.19
C ASN A 27 -0.27 -9.80 6.94
N CYS A 28 0.61 -8.90 6.47
CA CYS A 28 0.37 -7.47 6.36
C CYS A 28 1.12 -6.90 5.16
N TRP A 29 0.48 -5.99 4.42
CA TRP A 29 1.09 -5.22 3.35
C TRP A 29 0.91 -3.73 3.60
N THR A 30 1.90 -2.95 3.19
CA THR A 30 1.90 -1.49 3.33
C THR A 30 1.77 -0.85 1.96
N ASP A 31 0.77 0.02 1.81
CA ASP A 31 0.54 0.86 0.65
C ASP A 31 0.81 2.34 0.99
N THR A 32 1.16 3.13 -0.01
CA THR A 32 1.39 4.57 0.15
C THR A 32 0.56 5.30 -0.90
N ILE A 33 -0.50 5.97 -0.44
CA ILE A 33 -1.44 6.69 -1.29
C ILE A 33 -1.15 8.19 -1.28
N CYS A 34 -1.38 8.86 -2.41
CA CYS A 34 -1.56 10.32 -2.40
C CYS A 34 -3.05 10.66 -2.36
N GLY A 35 -3.46 11.35 -1.29
CA GLY A 35 -4.81 11.84 -1.08
C GLY A 35 -4.90 13.37 -1.14
N TYR A 36 -6.13 13.86 -1.10
CA TYR A 36 -6.46 15.29 -1.03
C TYR A 36 -7.27 15.56 0.25
N THR A 37 -6.79 16.44 1.13
CA THR A 37 -7.47 16.72 2.41
C THR A 37 -8.67 17.67 2.26
N GLY A 38 -9.01 18.11 1.04
CA GLY A 38 -10.02 19.18 0.90
C GLY A 38 -9.49 20.52 1.39
N ALA A 39 -10.38 21.44 1.76
CA ALA A 39 -10.04 22.73 2.36
C ALA A 39 -9.39 22.65 3.76
N SER A 40 -9.04 21.43 4.22
CA SER A 40 -8.39 21.22 5.51
C SER A 40 -7.03 21.92 5.55
N PRO A 41 -6.71 22.66 6.64
CA PRO A 41 -5.51 23.49 6.73
C PRO A 41 -4.21 22.68 6.84
N VAL A 42 -4.29 21.36 7.06
CA VAL A 42 -3.14 20.50 7.38
C VAL A 42 -2.07 20.56 6.28
N CYS A 43 -2.47 20.62 5.01
CA CYS A 43 -1.55 20.67 3.86
C CYS A 43 -1.82 21.83 2.90
N GLY A 44 -2.29 22.97 3.41
CA GLY A 44 -2.71 24.12 2.59
C GLY A 44 -1.63 24.66 1.64
N SER A 45 -0.36 24.59 2.02
CA SER A 45 0.77 24.99 1.17
C SER A 45 1.13 23.99 0.06
N SER A 46 0.72 22.73 0.18
CA SER A 46 0.95 21.66 -0.80
C SER A 46 -0.24 21.46 -1.75
N GLY A 47 -1.09 22.49 -1.90
CA GLY A 47 -2.35 22.37 -2.65
C GLY A 47 -3.28 21.32 -2.05
N HIS A 48 -3.29 21.20 -0.71
CA HIS A 48 -4.07 20.22 0.06
C HIS A 48 -3.82 18.75 -0.28
N ARG A 49 -2.66 18.43 -0.89
CA ARG A 49 -2.23 17.06 -1.14
C ARG A 49 -1.45 16.49 0.03
N TYR A 50 -1.65 15.21 0.28
CA TYR A 50 -0.92 14.49 1.30
C TYR A 50 -0.57 13.09 0.84
N THR A 51 0.53 12.55 1.35
CA THR A 51 0.83 11.13 1.31
C THR A 51 0.41 10.48 2.64
N GLN A 52 -0.24 9.33 2.56
CA GLN A 52 -0.57 8.49 3.70
C GLN A 52 -0.06 7.08 3.47
N THR A 53 0.58 6.52 4.49
CA THR A 53 0.95 5.11 4.53
C THR A 53 -0.18 4.32 5.19
N ILE A 54 -0.66 3.27 4.54
CA ILE A 54 -1.71 2.39 5.06
C ILE A 54 -1.14 0.98 5.15
N THR A 55 -1.18 0.37 6.33
CA THR A 55 -0.85 -1.03 6.50
C THR A 55 -2.14 -1.81 6.67
N THR A 56 -2.38 -2.77 5.78
CA THR A 56 -3.53 -3.66 5.83
C THR A 56 -3.04 -5.08 6.08
N CYS A 57 -3.65 -5.74 7.05
CA CYS A 57 -3.36 -7.11 7.42
C CYS A 57 -4.47 -8.06 6.96
N SER A 58 -4.13 -9.33 6.72
CA SER A 58 -5.07 -10.35 6.21
C SER A 58 -6.13 -10.75 7.21
N ASP A 59 -5.95 -10.40 8.49
CA ASP A 59 -6.97 -10.49 9.54
C ASP A 59 -8.02 -9.36 9.45
N GLY A 60 -7.85 -8.42 8.50
CA GLY A 60 -8.70 -7.25 8.31
C GLY A 60 -8.27 -6.03 9.11
N THR A 61 -7.19 -6.12 9.89
CA THR A 61 -6.66 -4.98 10.64
C THR A 61 -6.08 -3.94 9.69
N VAL A 62 -6.56 -2.71 9.78
CA VAL A 62 -6.05 -1.57 9.00
C VAL A 62 -5.40 -0.58 9.96
N THR A 63 -4.13 -0.29 9.75
CA THR A 63 -3.38 0.74 10.47
C THR A 63 -3.09 1.91 9.55
N TYR A 64 -3.57 3.09 9.92
CA TYR A 64 -3.24 4.33 9.25
C TYR A 64 -1.96 4.90 9.85
N GLY A 65 -0.93 5.05 9.00
CA GLY A 65 0.34 5.66 9.35
C GLY A 65 0.28 7.20 9.31
N ALA A 66 1.46 7.81 9.43
CA ALA A 66 1.59 9.26 9.45
C ALA A 66 1.17 9.90 8.12
N PHE A 67 0.58 11.09 8.23
CA PHE A 67 0.31 11.96 7.08
C PHE A 67 1.52 12.86 6.83
N ARG A 68 1.91 13.00 5.57
CA ARG A 68 2.89 14.00 5.14
C ARG A 68 2.29 14.87 4.05
N CYS A 69 2.52 16.18 4.14
CA CYS A 69 2.04 17.08 3.11
C CYS A 69 2.93 17.01 1.87
N GLY A 70 2.28 16.95 0.72
CA GLY A 70 2.92 16.76 -0.57
C GLY A 70 2.85 15.32 -1.08
N CYS A 71 2.74 15.23 -2.39
CA CYS A 71 3.10 14.13 -3.27
C CYS A 71 3.58 14.79 -4.58
#